data_AF-A0AAD7ZFK9-F1
#
_entry.id   AF-A0AAD7ZFK9-F1
#
_cell.length_a   1.000
_cell.length_b   1.000
_cell.length_c   1.000
_cell.angle_alpha   90.00
_cell.angle_beta   90.00
_cell.angle_gamma   90.00
#
_symmetry.space_group_name_H-M   'P 1'
#
loop_
_entity.id
_entity.type
_entity.pdbx_description
1 polymer ?
#
loop_
_entity_poly.entity_id
_entity_poly.type
_entity_poly.pdbx_seq_one_letter_code
_entity_poly.pdbx_strand_id
1 'polypeptide(L)' 'VTFRGQQQYFRIQPKDVKVHEGGEALLECEVTNQAGRVQWTKDGFALELGAQVPT' A
#
# COMPACT_ATOMS: atom_id res chain seq x y z
N VAL A 1 -28.98 -13.46 -5.83
CA VAL A 1 -28.49 -12.81 -4.58
C VAL A 1 -27.56 -11.68 -5.00
N THR A 2 -27.99 -10.43 -4.90
CA THR A 2 -27.12 -9.28 -5.18
C THR A 2 -26.34 -9.00 -3.91
N PHE A 3 -25.10 -9.49 -3.83
CA PHE A 3 -24.20 -9.18 -2.72
C PHE A 3 -23.86 -7.68 -2.77
N ARG A 4 -24.51 -6.87 -1.93
CA ARG A 4 -24.06 -5.49 -1.66
C ARG A 4 -22.87 -5.56 -0.71
N GLY A 5 -21.75 -6.12 -1.16
CA GLY A 5 -20.48 -5.92 -0.48
C GLY A 5 -20.19 -4.41 -0.50
N GLN A 6 -19.93 -3.81 0.66
CA GLN A 6 -19.52 -2.41 0.67
C GLN A 6 -18.25 -2.26 -0.17
N GLN A 7 -18.22 -1.27 -1.07
CA GLN A 7 -17.07 -1.02 -1.93
C GLN A 7 -15.85 -0.68 -1.07
N GLN A 8 -14.72 -1.35 -1.32
CA GLN A 8 -13.46 -1.00 -0.68
C GLN A 8 -12.96 0.34 -1.19
N TYR A 9 -12.34 1.14 -0.32
CA TYR A 9 -11.78 2.44 -0.65
C TYR A 9 -10.57 2.77 0.21
N PHE A 10 -9.68 3.61 -0.29
CA PHE A 10 -8.58 4.14 0.50
C PHE A 10 -9.09 5.19 1.48
N ARG A 11 -8.95 4.92 2.77
CA ARG A 11 -9.11 5.94 3.82
C ARG A 11 -7.87 6.83 3.88
N ILE A 12 -6.69 6.24 3.73
CA ILE A 12 -5.41 6.95 3.60
C ILE A 12 -4.74 6.45 2.33
N GLN A 13 -4.45 7.38 1.43
CA GLN A 13 -3.68 7.12 0.22
C GLN A 13 -2.21 7.49 0.46
N PRO A 14 -1.25 6.70 -0.06
CA PRO A 14 0.16 7.07 -0.01
C PRO A 14 0.40 8.40 -0.71
N LYS A 15 1.36 9.16 -0.19
CA LYS A 15 1.76 10.46 -0.70
C LYS A 15 3.25 10.49 -0.97
N ASP A 16 3.67 11.47 -1.75
CA ASP A 16 5.08 11.69 -2.03
C ASP A 16 5.81 12.09 -0.75
N VAL A 17 6.90 11.38 -0.44
CA VAL A 17 7.79 11.67 0.68
C VAL A 17 9.19 11.90 0.13
N LYS A 18 9.90 12.88 0.69
CA LYS A 18 11.32 13.14 0.41
C LYS A 18 12.13 12.77 1.64
N VAL A 19 13.14 11.94 1.45
CA VAL A 19 14.06 11.50 2.50
C VAL A 19 15.49 11.69 2.02
N HIS A 20 16.40 11.94 2.95
CA HIS A 20 17.83 11.98 2.67
C HIS A 20 18.37 10.56 2.48
N GLU A 21 19.51 10.45 1.81
CA GLU A 21 20.21 9.17 1.67
C GLU A 21 20.53 8.58 3.07
N GLY A 22 20.30 7.28 3.23
CA GLY A 22 20.42 6.58 4.52
C GLY A 22 19.29 6.85 5.52
N GLY A 23 18.34 7.71 5.20
CA GLY A 23 17.14 7.95 6.03
C GLY A 23 16.03 6.93 5.77
N GLU A 24 15.06 6.90 6.68
CA GLU A 24 13.88 6.02 6.62
C GLU A 24 12.68 6.75 5.99
N ALA A 25 11.97 6.08 5.09
CA ALA A 25 10.73 6.58 4.50
C ALA A 25 9.56 5.65 4.84
N LEU A 26 8.47 6.24 5.35
CA LEU A 26 7.23 5.55 5.63
C LEU A 26 6.14 6.01 4.64
N LEU A 27 5.58 5.06 3.88
CA LEU A 27 4.43 5.30 3.01
C LEU A 27 3.17 4.78 3.68
N GLU A 28 2.34 5.70 4.18
CA GLU A 28 1.09 5.35 4.85
C GLU A 28 0.01 4.93 3.85
N CYS A 29 -0.73 3.87 4.18
CA CYS A 29 -1.85 3.38 3.40
C CYS A 29 -2.87 2.72 4.32
N GLU A 30 -4.14 3.09 4.17
CA GLU A 30 -5.23 2.48 4.92
C GLU A 30 -6.42 2.22 3.98
N VAL A 31 -6.91 0.98 3.97
CA VAL A 31 -8.05 0.54 3.15
C VAL A 31 -9.21 0.18 4.06
N THR A 32 -10.36 0.82 3.84
CA THR A 32 -11.62 0.48 4.52
C THR A 32 -12.44 -0.46 3.64
N ASN A 33 -13.25 -1.33 4.27
CA ASN A 33 -14.06 -2.35 3.60
C ASN A 33 -13.21 -3.27 2.70
N GLN A 34 -11.98 -3.58 3.12
CA GLN A 34 -11.05 -4.42 2.37
C GLN A 34 -11.69 -5.77 2.00
N ALA A 35 -11.86 -6.01 0.70
CA ALA A 35 -12.48 -7.21 0.17
C ALA A 35 -11.46 -8.19 -0.47
N GLY A 36 -10.16 -7.87 -0.41
CA GLY A 36 -9.08 -8.67 -1.00
C GLY A 36 -7.69 -8.33 -0.43
N ARG A 37 -6.62 -8.85 -1.04
CA ARG A 37 -5.23 -8.58 -0.62
C ARG A 37 -4.82 -7.14 -0.99
N VAL A 38 -4.13 -6.46 -0.08
CA VAL A 38 -3.44 -5.19 -0.37
C VAL A 38 -2.02 -5.49 -0.83
N GLN A 39 -1.56 -4.79 -1.87
CA GLN A 39 -0.24 -4.99 -2.47
C GLN A 39 0.36 -3.62 -2.83
N TRP A 40 1.65 -3.45 -2.52
CA TRP A 40 2.41 -2.29 -2.97
C TRP A 40 3.00 -2.54 -4.34
N THR A 41 3.09 -1.49 -5.15
CA THR A 41 3.81 -1.52 -6.42
C THR A 41 4.85 -0.43 -6.47
N LYS A 42 5.99 -0.72 -7.10
CA LYS A 42 7.03 0.24 -7.42
C LYS A 42 7.39 0.07 -8.89
N ASP A 43 7.31 1.16 -9.65
CA ASP A 43 7.64 1.19 -11.09
C ASP A 43 6.90 0.12 -11.93
N GLY A 44 5.67 -0.21 -11.54
CA GLY A 44 4.84 -1.24 -12.18
C GLY A 44 5.05 -2.67 -11.68
N PHE A 45 5.96 -2.91 -10.74
CA PHE A 45 6.23 -4.23 -10.16
C PHE A 45 5.61 -4.39 -8.78
N ALA A 46 4.99 -5.54 -8.53
CA ALA A 46 4.48 -5.91 -7.21
C ALA A 46 5.62 -6.15 -6.22
N LEU A 47 5.51 -5.55 -5.04
CA LEU A 47 6.42 -5.85 -3.92
C LEU A 47 5.84 -7.03 -3.13
N GLU A 48 6.67 -8.06 -2.93
CA GLU A 48 6.33 -9.16 -2.03
C GLU A 48 6.25 -8.64 -0.60
N LEU A 49 5.14 -8.96 0.09
CA LEU A 49 4.92 -8.56 1.48
C LEU A 49 5.98 -9.22 2.37
N GLY A 50 6.89 -8.41 2.93
CA GLY A 50 8.01 -8.87 3.76
C GLY A 50 9.39 -8.75 3.11
N ALA A 51 9.51 -8.14 1.93
CA ALA A 51 10.82 -7.82 1.37
C ALA A 51 11.53 -6.77 2.22
N GLN A 52 12.41 -7.22 3.13
CA GLN A 52 13.48 -6.38 3.64
C GLN A 52 14.31 -5.92 2.44
N VAL A 53 14.57 -4.62 2.35
CA VAL A 53 15.50 -4.05 1.37
C VAL A 53 16.81 -4.83 1.51
N PRO A 54 17.36 -5.46 0.44
CA PRO A 54 18.64 -6.10 0.56
C PRO A 54 19.70 -5.02 0.80
N THR A 55 20.36 -5.11 1.96
CA THR A 55 21.59 -4.40 2.32
C THR A 55 22.70 -4.62 1.30
#